data_AF-A0A957J826-F1
#
_entry.id   AF-A0A957J826-F1
#
_cell.length_a   1.000
_cell.length_b   1.000
_cell.length_c   1.000
_cell.angle_alpha   90.00
_cell.angle_beta   90.00
_cell.angle_gamma   90.00
#
_symmetry.space_group_name_H-M   'P 1'
#
loop_
_entity.id
_entity.type
_entity.pdbx_description
1 polymer ?
#
loop_
_entity_poly.entity_id
_entity_poly.type
_entity_poly.pdbx_seq_one_letter_code
_entity_poly.pdbx_strand_id
1 'polypeptide(L)'
;TVLFISQGTPMLWMGDEVGRTQHGNNNAYSQDNETGWFNWDDVERNADLLRFVREGIRYINKYPIFLDNYFWSSDETAELIVTWHGTHLHQPDWSEHSHSVAFTLRHPDSGGHLCVLINAFWEPLNFELLPLPIDERWHRIIDTYRPSPDDFLRLSKAPQIDDDHYQVQPRSVVVLVAEEVRTHLRDERLRARARRSIMPAIHPQGKASAPLAAPASATTTATASVPRVSSRYAGIQVK
;
A
#
# COMPACT_ATOMS: atom_id res chain seq x y z
N THR A 1 -7.59 -0.65 -9.35
CA THR A 1 -7.02 -1.71 -8.48
C THR A 1 -5.54 -1.57 -8.28
N VAL A 2 -4.72 -1.67 -9.35
CA VAL A 2 -3.24 -1.66 -9.27
C VAL A 2 -2.72 -0.50 -8.41
N LEU A 3 -3.17 0.74 -8.67
CA LEU A 3 -2.81 1.92 -7.87
C LEU A 3 -2.96 1.72 -6.35
N PHE A 4 -4.02 1.06 -5.90
CA PHE A 4 -4.30 0.88 -4.47
C PHE A 4 -3.47 -0.24 -3.85
N ILE A 5 -3.13 -1.28 -4.61
CA ILE A 5 -2.37 -2.43 -4.08
C ILE A 5 -0.85 -2.28 -4.24
N SER A 6 -0.41 -1.30 -5.03
CA SER A 6 1.00 -0.93 -5.15
C SER A 6 1.50 -0.25 -3.89
N GLN A 7 2.79 -0.43 -3.61
CA GLN A 7 3.47 0.23 -2.50
C GLN A 7 3.67 1.72 -2.78
N GLY A 8 3.60 2.53 -1.72
CA GLY A 8 3.68 4.00 -1.78
C GLY A 8 2.35 4.68 -1.45
N THR A 9 2.29 5.99 -1.66
CA THR A 9 1.09 6.78 -1.38
C THR A 9 0.26 6.94 -2.66
N PRO A 10 -0.93 6.31 -2.77
CA PRO A 10 -1.75 6.46 -3.96
C PRO A 10 -2.33 7.88 -4.03
N MET A 11 -2.39 8.42 -5.25
CA MET A 11 -3.04 9.69 -5.56
C MET A 11 -4.08 9.47 -6.65
N LEU A 12 -5.30 9.94 -6.43
CA LEU A 12 -6.38 9.91 -7.41
C LEU A 12 -6.57 11.31 -7.99
N TRP A 13 -6.88 11.37 -9.29
CA TRP A 13 -7.27 12.62 -9.92
C TRP A 13 -8.77 12.88 -9.72
N MET A 14 -9.15 14.16 -9.65
CA MET A 14 -10.53 14.56 -9.41
C MET A 14 -11.47 13.99 -10.48
N GLY A 15 -12.45 13.20 -10.04
CA GLY A 15 -13.47 12.62 -10.90
C GLY A 15 -13.14 11.25 -11.45
N ASP A 16 -11.91 10.74 -11.27
CA ASP A 16 -11.57 9.36 -11.66
C ASP A 16 -12.46 8.33 -10.93
N GLU A 17 -12.90 8.65 -9.72
CA GLU A 17 -13.77 7.81 -8.89
C GLU A 17 -15.20 7.66 -9.43
N VAL A 18 -15.59 8.51 -10.38
CA VAL A 18 -16.87 8.48 -11.08
C VAL A 18 -16.68 8.46 -12.60
N GLY A 19 -15.48 8.14 -13.10
CA GLY A 19 -15.22 7.99 -14.53
C GLY A 19 -15.34 9.30 -15.33
N ARG A 20 -14.97 10.43 -14.73
CA ARG A 20 -14.98 11.75 -15.39
C ARG A 20 -14.22 11.69 -16.71
N THR A 21 -14.82 12.23 -17.77
CA THR A 21 -14.23 12.27 -19.10
C THR A 21 -13.92 13.70 -19.53
N GLN A 22 -12.81 13.86 -20.27
CA GLN A 22 -12.49 15.09 -21.01
C GLN A 22 -12.68 14.89 -22.51
N HIS A 23 -13.47 13.86 -22.91
CA HIS A 23 -13.73 13.49 -24.30
C HIS A 23 -12.46 13.31 -25.16
N GLY A 24 -11.39 12.80 -24.55
CA GLY A 24 -10.10 12.59 -25.20
C GLY A 24 -9.16 13.81 -25.22
N ASN A 25 -9.58 14.96 -24.68
CA ASN A 25 -8.67 16.08 -24.43
C ASN A 25 -7.75 15.73 -23.25
N ASN A 26 -6.43 15.67 -23.47
CA ASN A 26 -5.45 15.39 -22.44
C ASN A 26 -4.82 16.66 -21.83
N ASN A 27 -5.27 17.86 -22.24
CA ASN A 27 -4.70 19.14 -21.83
C ASN A 27 -5.75 20.27 -21.76
N ALA A 28 -6.76 20.11 -20.91
CA ALA A 28 -7.84 21.10 -20.72
C ALA A 28 -7.43 22.36 -19.90
N TYR A 29 -6.17 22.80 -19.97
CA TYR A 29 -5.63 23.83 -19.07
C TYR A 29 -6.26 25.22 -19.21
N SER A 30 -6.71 25.59 -20.42
CA SER A 30 -7.33 26.89 -20.73
C SER A 30 -8.86 26.81 -20.87
N GLN A 31 -9.48 25.74 -20.37
CA GLN A 31 -10.91 25.49 -20.55
C GLN A 31 -11.67 25.66 -19.24
N ASP A 32 -12.43 26.73 -19.14
CA ASP A 32 -13.42 26.93 -18.08
C ASP A 32 -14.81 26.57 -18.61
N ASN A 33 -15.07 25.26 -18.71
CA ASN A 33 -16.33 24.69 -19.17
C ASN A 33 -16.48 23.24 -18.66
N GLU A 34 -17.54 22.55 -19.10
CA GLU A 34 -17.92 21.21 -18.69
C GLU A 34 -16.83 20.15 -18.90
N THR A 35 -15.85 20.39 -19.77
CA THR A 35 -14.67 19.52 -19.95
C THR A 35 -13.79 19.50 -18.70
N GLY A 36 -13.65 20.65 -18.03
CA GLY A 36 -12.83 20.80 -16.82
C GLY A 36 -13.60 20.62 -15.52
N TRP A 37 -14.91 20.88 -15.53
CA TRP A 37 -15.74 20.85 -14.33
C TRP A 37 -16.02 19.43 -13.83
N PHE A 38 -16.36 19.33 -12.54
CA PHE A 38 -16.84 18.09 -11.94
C PHE A 38 -18.36 17.96 -12.17
N ASN A 39 -18.78 16.87 -12.79
CA ASN A 39 -20.18 16.59 -13.02
C ASN A 39 -20.77 15.72 -11.89
N TRP A 40 -21.63 16.32 -11.07
CA TRP A 40 -22.23 15.63 -9.92
C TRP A 40 -23.22 14.53 -10.31
N ASP A 41 -23.81 14.60 -11.50
CA ASP A 41 -24.73 13.56 -11.99
C ASP A 41 -24.00 12.21 -12.18
N ASP A 42 -22.67 12.23 -12.37
CA ASP A 42 -21.87 11.02 -12.56
C ASP A 42 -21.70 10.21 -11.27
N VAL A 43 -21.97 10.81 -10.10
CA VAL A 43 -22.00 10.11 -8.81
C VAL A 43 -23.11 9.05 -8.78
N GLU A 44 -24.27 9.38 -9.32
CA GLU A 44 -25.39 8.44 -9.42
C GLU A 44 -25.23 7.50 -10.63
N ARG A 45 -24.78 8.05 -11.76
CA ARG A 45 -24.59 7.29 -13.01
C ARG A 45 -23.56 6.17 -12.88
N ASN A 46 -22.46 6.44 -12.17
CA ASN A 46 -21.30 5.55 -12.02
C ASN A 46 -21.11 5.14 -10.54
N ALA A 47 -22.23 4.93 -9.84
CA ALA A 47 -22.25 4.58 -8.41
C ALA A 47 -21.52 3.27 -8.10
N ASP A 48 -21.43 2.36 -9.06
CA ASP A 48 -20.69 1.09 -8.99
C ASP A 48 -19.17 1.31 -8.93
N LEU A 49 -18.62 2.18 -9.80
CA LEU A 49 -17.22 2.58 -9.78
C LEU A 49 -16.88 3.35 -8.51
N LEU A 50 -17.74 4.28 -8.10
CA LEU A 50 -17.56 5.02 -6.85
C LEU A 50 -17.55 4.07 -5.64
N ARG A 51 -18.45 3.08 -5.60
CA ARG A 51 -18.40 2.03 -4.58
C ARG A 51 -17.07 1.30 -4.61
N PHE A 52 -16.61 0.84 -5.78
CA PHE A 52 -15.34 0.14 -5.92
C PHE A 52 -14.15 0.96 -5.38
N VAL A 53 -14.06 2.24 -5.75
CA VAL A 53 -13.00 3.13 -5.27
C VAL A 53 -13.08 3.37 -3.76
N ARG A 54 -14.28 3.56 -3.21
CA ARG A 54 -14.49 3.69 -1.76
C ARG A 54 -14.11 2.41 -1.00
N GLU A 55 -14.39 1.24 -1.56
CA GLU A 55 -13.94 -0.04 -0.99
C GLU A 55 -12.42 -0.13 -1.03
N GLY A 56 -11.77 0.24 -2.14
CA GLY A 56 -10.31 0.28 -2.27
C GLY A 56 -9.62 1.17 -1.24
N ILE A 57 -10.07 2.41 -1.12
CA ILE A 57 -9.53 3.35 -0.11
C ILE A 57 -9.71 2.81 1.30
N ARG A 58 -10.87 2.21 1.62
CA ARG A 58 -11.10 1.62 2.94
C ARG A 58 -10.20 0.41 3.19
N TYR A 59 -9.99 -0.41 2.16
CA TYR A 59 -9.17 -1.60 2.25
C TYR A 59 -7.71 -1.25 2.55
N ILE A 60 -7.10 -0.35 1.78
CA ILE A 60 -5.70 0.05 2.01
C ILE A 60 -5.49 0.68 3.38
N ASN A 61 -6.45 1.47 3.87
CA ASN A 61 -6.37 2.11 5.19
C ASN A 61 -6.58 1.12 6.34
N LYS A 62 -7.13 -0.07 6.07
CA LYS A 62 -7.39 -1.10 7.08
C LYS A 62 -6.19 -2.03 7.28
N TYR A 63 -5.45 -2.34 6.22
CA TYR A 63 -4.44 -3.40 6.25
C TYR A 63 -3.01 -2.81 6.27
N PRO A 64 -2.19 -3.11 7.31
CA PRO A 64 -0.83 -2.60 7.45
C PRO A 64 0.07 -2.87 6.24
N ILE A 65 -0.20 -3.95 5.51
CA ILE A 65 0.54 -4.38 4.32
C ILE A 65 0.66 -3.31 3.21
N PHE A 66 -0.24 -2.33 3.19
CA PHE A 66 -0.22 -1.21 2.22
C PHE A 66 0.27 0.11 2.81
N LEU A 67 0.52 0.15 4.12
CA LEU A 67 0.87 1.37 4.88
C LEU A 67 2.31 1.35 5.39
N ASP A 68 3.03 0.26 5.17
CA ASP A 68 4.42 0.14 5.59
C ASP A 68 5.35 1.05 4.80
N ASN A 69 6.35 1.57 5.51
CA ASN A 69 7.42 2.39 4.92
C ASN A 69 8.68 1.56 4.59
N TYR A 70 8.57 0.23 4.66
CA TYR A 70 9.67 -0.69 4.41
C TYR A 70 9.56 -1.31 3.03
N PHE A 71 10.71 -1.56 2.41
CA PHE A 71 10.74 -2.24 1.13
C PHE A 71 10.52 -3.75 1.30
N TRP A 72 9.71 -4.30 0.41
CA TRP A 72 9.53 -5.73 0.25
C TRP A 72 10.81 -6.36 -0.30
N SER A 73 11.16 -7.53 0.21
CA SER A 73 12.32 -8.28 -0.25
C SER A 73 11.93 -9.67 -0.75
N SER A 74 12.67 -10.17 -1.74
CA SER A 74 12.59 -11.58 -2.14
C SER A 74 13.46 -12.49 -1.26
N ASP A 75 14.20 -11.92 -0.30
CA ASP A 75 14.98 -12.67 0.68
C ASP A 75 14.06 -13.30 1.73
N GLU A 76 14.10 -14.62 1.86
CA GLU A 76 13.27 -15.38 2.81
C GLU A 76 13.55 -15.05 4.28
N THR A 77 14.68 -14.40 4.57
CA THR A 77 15.05 -13.95 5.92
C THR A 77 14.47 -12.57 6.27
N ALA A 78 13.90 -11.85 5.30
CA ALA A 78 13.30 -10.55 5.53
C ALA A 78 11.97 -10.64 6.30
N GLU A 79 11.60 -9.55 6.99
CA GLU A 79 10.30 -9.48 7.65
C GLU A 79 9.16 -9.35 6.63
N LEU A 80 9.32 -8.48 5.63
CA LEU A 80 8.36 -8.27 4.54
C LEU A 80 8.82 -8.99 3.28
N ILE A 81 8.09 -10.04 2.90
CA ILE A 81 8.49 -10.92 1.80
C ILE A 81 7.54 -10.80 0.63
N VAL A 82 8.10 -10.53 -0.55
CA VAL A 82 7.42 -10.65 -1.84
C VAL A 82 7.95 -11.88 -2.57
N THR A 83 7.04 -12.74 -3.02
CA THR A 83 7.39 -13.86 -3.89
C THR A 83 6.73 -13.64 -5.25
N TRP A 84 7.54 -13.59 -6.30
CA TRP A 84 7.07 -13.37 -7.67
C TRP A 84 6.78 -14.70 -8.37
N HIS A 85 5.70 -14.72 -9.14
CA HIS A 85 5.23 -15.86 -9.92
C HIS A 85 4.85 -15.40 -11.34
N GLY A 86 4.64 -16.36 -12.24
CA GLY A 86 3.96 -16.15 -13.51
C GLY A 86 2.58 -16.80 -13.46
N THR A 87 2.13 -17.37 -14.57
CA THR A 87 1.01 -18.33 -14.55
C THR A 87 1.37 -19.60 -13.78
N HIS A 88 2.66 -19.94 -13.71
CA HIS A 88 3.21 -20.99 -12.86
C HIS A 88 3.91 -20.42 -11.62
N LEU A 89 3.88 -21.16 -10.52
CA LEU A 89 4.50 -20.74 -9.26
C LEU A 89 6.02 -20.57 -9.43
N HIS A 90 6.54 -19.45 -8.91
CA HIS A 90 7.97 -19.13 -8.86
C HIS A 90 8.63 -18.98 -10.24
N GLN A 91 7.82 -18.83 -11.29
CA GLN A 91 8.28 -18.66 -12.67
C GLN A 91 7.74 -17.35 -13.27
N PRO A 92 8.15 -16.18 -12.75
CA PRO A 92 7.76 -14.90 -13.33
C PRO A 92 8.36 -14.71 -14.73
N ASP A 93 7.57 -14.16 -15.64
CA ASP A 93 8.03 -13.75 -16.97
C ASP A 93 8.45 -12.27 -16.95
N TRP A 94 9.76 -12.04 -17.01
CA TRP A 94 10.39 -10.72 -17.06
C TRP A 94 10.75 -10.27 -18.48
N SER A 95 10.32 -11.00 -19.51
CA SER A 95 10.56 -10.61 -20.90
C SER A 95 9.77 -9.36 -21.29
N GLU A 96 10.22 -8.68 -22.35
CA GLU A 96 9.55 -7.48 -22.88
C GLU A 96 8.13 -7.74 -23.41
N HIS A 97 7.78 -9.00 -23.66
CA HIS A 97 6.48 -9.41 -24.19
C HIS A 97 5.56 -10.01 -23.12
N SER A 98 5.96 -9.94 -21.85
CA SER A 98 5.15 -10.44 -20.74
C SER A 98 3.82 -9.68 -20.65
N HIS A 99 2.74 -10.43 -20.47
CA HIS A 99 1.39 -9.92 -20.29
C HIS A 99 0.74 -10.39 -18.99
N SER A 100 1.54 -10.97 -18.09
CA SER A 100 1.06 -11.48 -16.80
C SER A 100 2.04 -11.18 -15.69
N VAL A 101 1.52 -10.80 -14.53
CA VAL A 101 2.32 -10.65 -13.31
C VAL A 101 1.53 -11.28 -12.17
N ALA A 102 2.17 -12.15 -11.40
CA ALA A 102 1.61 -12.65 -10.15
C ALA A 102 2.62 -12.52 -9.02
N PHE A 103 2.13 -12.23 -7.82
CA PHE A 103 2.99 -12.21 -6.64
C PHE A 103 2.18 -12.48 -5.38
N THR A 104 2.87 -13.01 -4.36
CA THR A 104 2.35 -13.11 -3.01
C THR A 104 3.13 -12.20 -2.07
N LEU A 105 2.43 -11.59 -1.12
CA LEU A 105 2.99 -10.79 -0.06
C LEU A 105 2.73 -11.48 1.28
N ARG A 106 3.79 -11.62 2.08
CA ARG A 106 3.74 -12.13 3.45
C ARG A 106 4.21 -11.04 4.41
N HIS A 107 3.31 -10.63 5.31
CA HIS A 107 3.60 -9.63 6.35
C HIS A 107 3.41 -10.27 7.74
N PRO A 108 4.35 -10.04 8.69
CA PRO A 108 4.38 -10.76 9.97
C PRO A 108 3.18 -10.43 10.86
N ASP A 109 2.73 -9.18 10.89
CA ASP A 109 1.61 -8.76 11.74
C ASP A 109 0.22 -8.89 11.06
N SER A 110 0.16 -9.12 9.75
CA SER A 110 -1.13 -9.32 9.06
C SER A 110 -1.66 -10.74 9.27
N GLY A 111 -0.80 -11.71 9.60
CA GLY A 111 -1.19 -13.11 9.81
C GLY A 111 -1.84 -13.75 8.59
N GLY A 112 -1.62 -13.19 7.40
CA GLY A 112 -2.28 -13.62 6.18
C GLY A 112 -1.44 -13.34 4.94
N HIS A 113 -1.68 -14.15 3.92
CA HIS A 113 -1.08 -14.04 2.60
C HIS A 113 -1.99 -13.20 1.71
N LEU A 114 -1.42 -12.19 1.05
CA LEU A 114 -2.07 -11.50 -0.06
C LEU A 114 -1.50 -12.06 -1.36
N CYS A 115 -2.34 -12.59 -2.24
CA CYS A 115 -1.95 -13.01 -3.58
C CYS A 115 -2.59 -12.07 -4.60
N VAL A 116 -1.80 -11.56 -5.53
CA VAL A 116 -2.24 -10.67 -6.60
C VAL A 116 -1.94 -11.33 -7.93
N LEU A 117 -2.95 -11.41 -8.79
CA LEU A 117 -2.87 -11.98 -10.13
C LEU A 117 -3.30 -10.92 -11.13
N ILE A 118 -2.44 -10.59 -12.09
CA ILE A 118 -2.70 -9.57 -13.11
C ILE A 118 -2.63 -10.25 -14.47
N ASN A 119 -3.75 -10.26 -15.18
CA ASN A 119 -3.82 -10.66 -16.58
C ASN A 119 -3.97 -9.41 -17.45
N ALA A 120 -2.86 -8.96 -18.06
CA ALA A 120 -2.87 -7.91 -19.07
C ALA A 120 -3.01 -8.48 -20.50
N PHE A 121 -3.18 -9.79 -20.66
CA PHE A 121 -3.40 -10.45 -21.95
C PHE A 121 -4.87 -10.34 -22.39
N TRP A 122 -5.14 -10.70 -23.64
CA TRP A 122 -6.48 -10.66 -24.25
C TRP A 122 -7.27 -11.96 -24.13
N GLU A 123 -6.65 -13.05 -23.67
CA GLU A 123 -7.29 -14.33 -23.38
C GLU A 123 -7.26 -14.64 -21.87
N PRO A 124 -8.14 -15.52 -21.37
CA PRO A 124 -8.06 -16.02 -20.00
C PRO A 124 -6.73 -16.71 -19.76
N LEU A 125 -6.13 -16.48 -18.58
CA LEU A 125 -4.92 -17.15 -18.14
C LEU A 125 -5.21 -17.90 -16.84
N ASN A 126 -4.70 -19.13 -16.73
CA ASN A 126 -4.79 -19.92 -15.50
C ASN A 126 -3.53 -19.69 -14.67
N PHE A 127 -3.70 -19.27 -13.42
CA PHE A 127 -2.63 -19.06 -12.46
C PHE A 127 -2.65 -20.15 -11.41
N GLU A 128 -1.52 -20.79 -11.17
CA GLU A 128 -1.32 -21.67 -10.02
C GLU A 128 -1.34 -20.86 -8.71
N LEU A 129 -1.95 -21.43 -7.67
CA LEU A 129 -2.04 -20.87 -6.34
C LEU A 129 -1.10 -21.61 -5.38
N LEU A 130 -0.52 -20.87 -4.42
CA LEU A 130 0.30 -21.50 -3.39
C LEU A 130 -0.56 -22.45 -2.55
N PRO A 131 -0.07 -23.68 -2.27
CA PRO A 131 -0.72 -24.55 -1.32
C PRO A 131 -0.69 -23.91 0.06
N LEU A 132 -1.85 -23.86 0.71
CA LEU A 132 -2.00 -23.33 2.06
C LEU A 132 -2.05 -24.49 3.09
N PRO A 133 -1.75 -24.21 4.37
CA PRO A 133 -2.05 -25.13 5.47
C PRO A 133 -3.51 -25.61 5.45
N ILE A 134 -3.77 -26.76 6.07
CA ILE A 134 -5.07 -27.45 5.95
C ILE A 134 -6.26 -26.64 6.46
N ASP A 135 -6.02 -25.70 7.37
CA ASP A 135 -6.97 -24.80 8.02
C ASP A 135 -7.08 -23.42 7.35
N GLU A 136 -6.34 -23.18 6.26
CA GLU A 136 -6.37 -21.94 5.50
C GLU A 136 -6.96 -22.14 4.11
N ARG A 137 -7.66 -21.12 3.61
CA ARG A 137 -8.19 -21.09 2.24
C ARG A 137 -7.99 -19.72 1.63
N TRP A 138 -7.76 -19.70 0.31
CA TRP A 138 -7.81 -18.48 -0.46
C TRP A 138 -9.24 -17.97 -0.54
N HIS A 139 -9.43 -16.67 -0.31
CA HIS A 139 -10.70 -15.99 -0.45
C HIS A 139 -10.56 -14.89 -1.50
N ARG A 140 -11.49 -14.82 -2.46
CA ARG A 140 -11.44 -13.81 -3.52
C ARG A 140 -12.00 -12.47 -3.04
N ILE A 141 -11.10 -11.53 -2.78
CA ILE A 141 -11.45 -10.18 -2.33
C ILE A 141 -11.76 -9.28 -3.52
N ILE A 142 -10.93 -9.30 -4.56
CA ILE A 142 -11.11 -8.49 -5.76
C ILE A 142 -11.08 -9.40 -6.98
N ASP A 143 -11.98 -9.18 -7.93
CA ASP A 143 -11.94 -9.72 -9.29
C ASP A 143 -12.58 -8.70 -10.22
N THR A 144 -11.76 -7.92 -10.93
CA THR A 144 -12.24 -6.78 -11.72
C THR A 144 -13.03 -7.20 -12.96
N TYR A 145 -13.14 -8.49 -13.27
CA TYR A 145 -13.99 -8.97 -14.36
C TYR A 145 -15.44 -9.21 -13.90
N ARG A 146 -15.67 -9.30 -12.60
CA ARG A 146 -17.03 -9.49 -12.05
C ARG A 146 -17.82 -8.18 -12.10
N PRO A 147 -19.14 -8.24 -12.20
CA PRO A 147 -19.97 -7.05 -12.04
C PRO A 147 -20.00 -6.61 -10.57
N SER A 148 -20.17 -5.30 -10.34
CA SER A 148 -20.47 -4.77 -9.00
C SER A 148 -21.77 -5.40 -8.45
N PRO A 149 -21.81 -5.81 -7.17
CA PRO A 149 -20.80 -5.60 -6.12
C PRO A 149 -19.80 -6.77 -5.93
N ASP A 150 -19.82 -7.79 -6.80
CA ASP A 150 -19.03 -9.02 -6.65
C ASP A 150 -17.56 -8.88 -7.08
N ASP A 151 -17.23 -7.73 -7.66
CA ASP A 151 -15.89 -7.27 -8.05
C ASP A 151 -14.99 -6.89 -6.88
N PHE A 152 -15.57 -6.52 -5.74
CA PHE A 152 -14.85 -6.20 -4.51
C PHE A 152 -15.68 -6.57 -3.28
N LEU A 153 -15.30 -7.67 -2.63
CA LEU A 153 -15.96 -8.25 -1.47
C LEU A 153 -15.13 -8.06 -0.20
N ARG A 154 -15.82 -7.91 0.93
CA ARG A 154 -15.20 -8.05 2.25
C ARG A 154 -14.91 -9.52 2.50
N LEU A 155 -13.84 -9.81 3.24
CA LEU A 155 -13.42 -11.19 3.56
C LEU A 155 -14.57 -12.07 4.10
N SER A 156 -15.44 -11.53 4.96
CA SER A 156 -16.57 -12.26 5.54
C SER A 156 -17.65 -12.71 4.54
N LYS A 157 -17.63 -12.19 3.32
CA LYS A 157 -18.54 -12.55 2.21
C LYS A 157 -17.79 -13.08 0.99
N ALA A 158 -16.46 -13.09 1.04
CA ALA A 158 -15.63 -13.49 -0.09
C ALA A 158 -15.74 -15.00 -0.31
N PRO A 159 -15.95 -15.46 -1.56
CA PRO A 159 -16.01 -16.89 -1.84
C PRO A 159 -14.65 -17.53 -1.59
N GLN A 160 -14.68 -18.73 -1.01
CA GLN A 160 -13.51 -19.58 -0.85
C GLN A 160 -13.13 -20.23 -2.18
N ILE A 161 -11.83 -20.39 -2.37
CA ILE A 161 -11.25 -21.07 -3.52
C ILE A 161 -10.64 -22.37 -3.01
N ASP A 162 -11.21 -23.49 -3.44
CA ASP A 162 -10.75 -24.85 -3.09
C ASP A 162 -9.82 -25.46 -4.16
N ASP A 163 -9.67 -24.78 -5.30
CA ASP A 163 -8.85 -25.19 -6.42
C ASP A 163 -7.39 -24.73 -6.22
N ASP A 164 -6.44 -25.48 -6.78
CA ASP A 164 -5.02 -25.11 -6.82
C ASP A 164 -4.71 -24.13 -7.97
N HIS A 165 -5.71 -23.78 -8.78
CA HIS A 165 -5.62 -22.76 -9.82
C HIS A 165 -6.72 -21.71 -9.70
N TYR A 166 -6.46 -20.52 -10.25
CA TYR A 166 -7.48 -19.51 -10.52
C TYR A 166 -7.40 -19.03 -11.97
N GLN A 167 -8.51 -19.14 -12.69
CA GLN A 167 -8.61 -18.59 -14.05
C GLN A 167 -8.92 -17.09 -13.99
N VAL A 168 -7.95 -16.27 -14.39
CA VAL A 168 -8.07 -14.81 -14.47
C VAL A 168 -8.48 -14.43 -15.88
N GLN A 169 -9.63 -13.76 -16.00
CA GLN A 169 -10.21 -13.37 -17.28
C GLN A 169 -9.38 -12.27 -17.98
N PRO A 170 -9.58 -12.04 -19.30
CA PRO A 170 -8.82 -11.03 -20.05
C PRO A 170 -8.85 -9.66 -19.39
N ARG A 171 -7.72 -8.96 -19.41
CA ARG A 171 -7.59 -7.56 -18.93
C ARG A 171 -8.15 -7.34 -17.52
N SER A 172 -7.93 -8.30 -16.62
CA SER A 172 -8.46 -8.26 -15.26
C SER A 172 -7.39 -8.47 -14.20
N VAL A 173 -7.71 -8.01 -12.98
CA VAL A 173 -6.88 -8.15 -11.79
C VAL A 173 -7.69 -8.87 -10.73
N VAL A 174 -7.06 -9.87 -10.12
CA VAL A 174 -7.62 -10.65 -9.01
C VAL A 174 -6.74 -10.46 -7.79
N VAL A 175 -7.37 -10.28 -6.63
CA VAL A 175 -6.70 -10.23 -5.33
C VAL A 175 -7.33 -11.27 -4.42
N LEU A 176 -6.51 -12.22 -3.98
CA LEU A 176 -6.88 -13.27 -3.04
C LEU A 176 -6.23 -13.00 -1.69
N VAL A 177 -6.92 -13.37 -0.63
CA VAL A 177 -6.39 -13.33 0.74
C VAL A 177 -6.59 -14.68 1.40
N ALA A 178 -5.56 -15.14 2.11
CA ALA A 178 -5.68 -16.19 3.11
C ALA A 178 -5.36 -15.55 4.46
N GLU A 179 -6.27 -15.62 5.43
CA GLU A 179 -5.97 -15.28 6.83
C GLU A 179 -5.83 -16.60 7.60
N GLU A 180 -4.78 -16.72 8.43
CA GLU A 180 -4.68 -17.80 9.42
C GLU A 180 -5.96 -17.80 10.25
N VAL A 181 -6.59 -18.97 10.40
CA VAL A 181 -7.63 -19.16 11.41
C VAL A 181 -6.93 -19.09 12.77
N ARG A 182 -6.94 -17.90 13.37
CA ARG A 182 -6.23 -17.61 14.63
C ARG A 182 -6.74 -18.50 15.78
N THR A 183 -6.15 -19.66 15.99
CA THR A 183 -6.28 -20.36 17.28
C THR A 183 -5.49 -19.58 18.33
N HIS A 184 -6.22 -19.02 19.32
CA HIS A 184 -5.89 -18.28 20.56
C HIS A 184 -4.44 -18.04 21.07
N LEU A 185 -3.40 -18.74 20.61
CA LEU A 185 -2.05 -18.76 21.22
C LEU A 185 -1.11 -17.62 20.77
N ARG A 186 -1.38 -16.92 19.65
CA ARG A 186 -0.52 -15.81 19.16
C ARG A 186 -0.84 -14.43 19.77
N ASP A 187 -2.02 -14.25 20.35
CA ASP A 187 -2.47 -13.00 20.96
C ASP A 187 -1.56 -12.55 22.12
N GLU A 188 -0.95 -13.51 22.83
CA GLU A 188 -0.01 -13.22 23.92
C GLU A 188 1.33 -12.66 23.42
N ARG A 189 1.80 -13.08 22.24
CA ARG A 189 3.08 -12.61 21.67
C ARG A 189 2.97 -11.19 21.12
N LEU A 190 1.84 -10.85 20.48
CA LEU A 190 1.56 -9.49 20.01
C LEU A 190 1.39 -8.51 21.20
N ARG A 191 0.71 -8.93 22.28
CA ARG A 191 0.65 -8.16 23.54
C ARG A 191 2.03 -7.96 24.16
N ALA A 192 2.92 -8.96 24.07
CA ALA A 192 4.29 -8.85 24.56
C ALA A 192 5.18 -7.91 23.70
N ARG A 193 4.99 -7.89 22.37
CA ARG A 193 5.74 -7.00 21.45
C ARG A 193 5.28 -5.54 21.57
N ALA A 194 3.97 -5.29 21.69
CA ALA A 194 3.41 -3.97 21.98
C ALA A 194 3.91 -3.39 23.32
N ARG A 195 4.10 -4.24 24.35
CA ARG A 195 4.70 -3.82 25.64
C ARG A 195 6.19 -3.47 25.54
N ARG A 196 6.93 -4.04 24.59
CA ARG A 196 8.35 -3.70 24.35
C ARG A 196 8.53 -2.38 23.59
N SER A 197 7.56 -1.98 22.78
CA SER A 197 7.65 -0.75 21.97
C SER A 197 7.33 0.54 22.76
N ILE A 198 6.75 0.44 23.96
CA ILE A 198 6.35 1.59 24.80
C ILE A 198 7.35 1.89 25.94
N MET A 199 8.47 1.18 26.04
CA MET A 199 9.51 1.47 27.05
C MET A 199 10.53 2.47 26.49
N PRO A 200 10.65 3.70 27.04
CA PRO A 200 11.73 4.59 26.64
C PRO A 200 13.06 4.00 27.11
N ALA A 201 14.06 4.00 26.23
CA ALA A 201 15.39 3.49 26.52
C ALA A 201 16.04 4.30 27.67
N ILE A 202 16.11 3.70 28.87
CA ILE A 202 16.92 4.23 29.97
C ILE A 202 18.37 3.89 29.63
N HIS A 203 19.15 4.91 29.28
CA HIS A 203 20.58 4.81 29.03
C HIS A 203 21.33 4.83 30.38
N PRO A 204 22.13 3.80 30.74
CA PRO A 204 22.95 3.85 31.94
C PRO A 204 24.39 4.25 31.55
N GLN A 205 24.79 5.50 31.83
CA GLN A 205 26.21 5.88 31.83
C GLN A 205 26.47 6.87 32.97
N GLY A 206 27.34 6.45 33.90
CA GLY A 206 27.77 7.25 35.03
C GLY A 206 28.71 6.46 35.94
N LYS A 207 29.88 6.03 35.42
CA LYS A 207 30.99 5.59 36.27
C LYS A 207 31.60 6.84 36.92
N ALA A 208 31.55 6.87 38.25
CA ALA A 208 32.22 7.88 39.06
C ALA A 208 33.73 7.60 39.16
N SER A 209 34.54 8.62 38.91
CA SER A 209 35.93 8.74 39.37
C SER A 209 36.08 10.07 40.13
N ALA A 210 36.76 9.99 41.28
CA ALA A 210 36.88 10.99 42.32
C ALA A 210 37.87 12.14 41.99
N PRO A 211 37.92 13.23 42.79
CA PRO A 211 38.16 14.59 42.31
C PRO A 211 39.61 15.08 42.45
N LEU A 212 39.97 16.15 41.73
CA LEU A 212 41.07 17.03 42.12
C LEU A 212 40.86 18.49 41.68
N ALA A 213 40.83 19.37 42.69
CA ALA A 213 41.22 20.79 42.76
C ALA A 213 40.58 21.85 41.82
N ALA A 214 39.90 22.80 42.47
CA ALA A 214 39.74 24.20 42.03
C ALA A 214 41.05 24.99 42.31
N PRO A 215 41.31 26.22 41.79
CA PRO A 215 40.39 27.37 41.98
C PRO A 215 40.35 28.49 40.90
N ALA A 216 39.32 29.34 41.09
CA ALA A 216 39.28 30.81 40.98
C ALA A 216 39.00 31.55 39.65
N SER A 217 38.05 32.51 39.80
CA SER A 217 37.90 33.83 39.14
C SER A 217 37.55 33.88 37.64
N ALA A 218 36.76 34.81 37.10
CA ALA A 218 35.96 35.93 37.62
C ALA A 218 34.93 36.34 36.54
N THR A 219 33.89 37.02 37.02
CA THR A 219 32.97 37.99 36.39
C THR A 219 33.41 38.60 35.05
N THR A 220 32.49 38.76 34.08
CA THR A 220 32.07 40.06 33.52
C THR A 220 31.02 39.93 32.41
N THR A 221 30.01 40.78 32.57
CA THR A 221 28.86 41.17 31.75
C THR A 221 29.25 41.73 30.37
N ALA A 222 28.47 41.47 29.31
CA ALA A 222 28.18 42.48 28.28
C ALA A 222 27.10 42.00 27.27
N THR A 223 26.00 42.72 27.29
CA THR A 223 24.96 42.88 26.25
C THR A 223 25.53 43.41 24.93
N ALA A 224 25.06 42.89 23.78
CA ALA A 224 24.80 43.71 22.59
C ALA A 224 23.96 42.97 21.52
N SER A 225 23.01 43.72 20.98
CA SER A 225 22.04 43.48 19.91
C SER A 225 22.59 43.02 18.55
N VAL A 226 21.80 42.24 17.82
CA VAL A 226 21.95 41.98 16.38
C VAL A 226 20.65 42.37 15.64
N PRO A 227 20.71 43.17 14.55
CA PRO A 227 19.54 43.59 13.78
C PRO A 227 19.17 42.63 12.64
N ARG A 228 17.90 42.71 12.23
CA ARG A 228 17.27 42.04 11.08
C ARG A 228 17.94 42.39 9.76
N VAL A 229 18.06 41.40 8.86
CA VAL A 229 18.37 41.59 7.44
C VAL A 229 17.15 41.24 6.59
N SER A 230 16.82 42.14 5.68
CA SER A 230 15.68 42.15 4.76
C SER A 230 15.91 41.31 3.50
N SER A 231 14.82 40.78 2.96
CA SER A 231 14.68 40.13 1.66
C SER A 231 15.01 41.04 0.47
N ARG A 232 15.63 40.49 -0.57
CA ARG A 232 15.48 40.97 -1.96
C ARG A 232 15.21 39.79 -2.89
N TYR A 233 14.05 39.82 -3.53
CA TYR A 233 13.73 39.04 -4.72
C TYR A 233 14.34 39.76 -5.94
N ALA A 234 15.02 39.01 -6.81
CA ALA A 234 15.41 39.44 -8.14
C ALA A 234 14.79 38.47 -9.15
N GLY A 235 13.95 39.00 -10.04
CA GLY A 235 13.33 38.28 -11.14
C GLY A 235 14.34 37.99 -12.24
N ILE A 236 14.22 36.80 -12.84
CA ILE A 236 14.95 36.40 -14.05
C ILE A 236 13.94 36.35 -15.19
N GLN A 237 14.18 37.18 -16.20
CA GLN A 237 13.57 37.12 -17.53
C GLN A 237 14.31 36.06 -18.36
N VAL A 238 13.56 35.21 -19.07
CA VAL A 238 14.09 34.24 -20.05
C VAL A 238 13.70 34.73 -21.45
N LYS A 239 14.66 34.70 -22.37
CA LYS A 239 14.52 34.98 -23.80
C LYS A 239 13.93 33.78 -24.54
#